data_AF-A0AAV5LBV2-F1
#
_entry.id   AF-A0AAV5LBV2-F1
#
_cell.length_a   1.000
_cell.length_b   1.000
_cell.length_c   1.000
_cell.angle_alpha   90.00
_cell.angle_beta   90.00
_cell.angle_gamma   90.00
#
_symmetry.space_group_name_H-M   'P 1'
#
loop_
_entity.id
_entity.type
_entity.pdbx_description
1 polymer ?
#
loop_
_entity_poly.entity_id
_entity_poly.type
_entity_poly.pdbx_seq_one_letter_code
_entity_poly.pdbx_strand_id
1 'polypeptide(L)'
;MCIRCFEVPDNFTTQGHEHPLFYDRKYERKCSSCGTRTGRFRCKDGDFALCYGCVVLPRITWYKYDEHPLALTYHDDHVVDQCFCEICEEPRDPNHWFYHCKICEYSVHCFCVLGESPSVKLGLTSTYDFHPHPLTFVNEDFDYFECNECSKRCKIVFAKCSESYSWQRFGKAVLDS
;
A
#
# COMPACT_ATOMS: atom_id res chain seq x y z
N MET A 1 15.43 6.36 -0.38
CA MET A 1 14.07 6.64 -0.86
C MET A 1 13.09 6.25 0.23
N CYS A 2 12.08 7.07 0.57
CA CYS A 2 11.13 6.73 1.64
C CYS A 2 9.94 5.94 1.08
N ILE A 3 9.10 5.34 1.94
CA ILE A 3 7.89 4.62 1.49
C ILE A 3 6.95 5.47 0.63
N ARG A 4 6.94 6.79 0.83
CA ARG A 4 6.15 7.74 0.03
C ARG A 4 6.77 8.05 -1.34
N CYS A 5 8.05 7.72 -1.51
CA CYS A 5 8.81 7.88 -2.74
C CYS A 5 9.16 6.53 -3.36
N PHE A 6 8.68 5.42 -2.78
CA PHE A 6 8.96 4.06 -3.24
C PHE A 6 8.60 3.94 -4.72
N GLU A 7 9.54 3.44 -5.51
CA GLU A 7 9.39 3.32 -6.96
C GLU A 7 8.48 2.13 -7.26
N VAL A 8 7.23 2.44 -7.57
CA VAL A 8 6.29 1.48 -8.14
C VAL A 8 6.68 1.29 -9.61
N PRO A 9 6.72 0.05 -10.13
CA PRO A 9 6.94 -0.17 -11.56
C PRO A 9 5.99 0.66 -12.43
N ASP A 10 6.48 1.14 -13.57
CA ASP A 10 5.67 1.93 -14.52
C ASP A 10 4.42 1.17 -15.02
N ASN A 11 4.46 -0.16 -14.98
CA ASN A 11 3.36 -1.03 -15.33
C ASN A 11 3.28 -2.22 -14.36
N PHE A 12 2.11 -2.46 -13.77
CA PHE A 12 1.87 -3.59 -12.87
C PHE A 12 0.38 -3.95 -12.82
N THR A 13 0.09 -5.18 -12.39
CA THR A 13 -1.28 -5.67 -12.16
C THR A 13 -1.60 -5.72 -10.67
N THR A 14 -2.87 -5.63 -10.29
CA THR A 14 -3.33 -5.83 -8.91
C THR A 14 -4.41 -6.91 -8.89
N GLN A 15 -4.69 -7.52 -7.73
CA GLN A 15 -5.80 -8.48 -7.65
C GLN A 15 -7.17 -7.76 -7.65
N GLY A 16 -7.20 -6.47 -7.35
CA GLY A 16 -8.41 -5.65 -7.41
C GLY A 16 -8.81 -5.18 -8.81
N HIS A 17 -7.99 -5.41 -9.84
CA HIS A 17 -8.30 -5.06 -11.21
C HIS A 17 -7.52 -5.89 -12.23
N GLU A 18 -8.21 -6.46 -13.21
CA GLU A 18 -7.61 -7.41 -14.19
C GLU A 18 -6.57 -6.77 -15.12
N HIS A 19 -6.75 -5.49 -15.49
CA HIS A 19 -5.85 -4.83 -16.44
C HIS A 19 -4.63 -4.20 -15.74
N PRO A 20 -3.48 -4.15 -16.42
CA PRO A 20 -2.32 -3.43 -15.91
C PRO A 20 -2.59 -1.93 -15.71
N LEU A 21 -2.09 -1.41 -14.61
CA LEU A 21 -2.09 0.00 -14.28
C LEU A 21 -0.76 0.62 -14.67
N PHE A 22 -0.79 1.90 -15.02
CA PHE A 22 0.41 2.69 -15.27
C PHE A 22 0.30 4.07 -14.65
N TYR A 23 1.44 4.66 -14.31
CA TYR A 23 1.48 5.99 -13.71
C TYR A 23 1.26 7.08 -14.76
N ASP A 24 0.30 7.98 -14.51
CA ASP A 24 0.07 9.17 -15.33
C ASP A 24 0.00 10.41 -14.42
N ARG A 25 1.04 11.24 -14.49
CA ARG A 25 1.17 12.47 -13.69
C ARG A 25 0.05 13.49 -13.98
N LYS A 26 -0.52 13.48 -15.19
CA LYS A 26 -1.59 14.42 -15.59
C LYS A 26 -2.98 13.88 -15.25
N TYR A 27 -3.08 12.62 -14.86
CA TYR A 27 -4.34 11.99 -14.48
C TYR A 27 -4.63 12.22 -13.00
N GLU A 28 -5.86 12.62 -12.69
CA GLU A 28 -6.32 12.74 -11.31
C GLU A 28 -7.80 12.38 -11.23
N ARG A 29 -8.10 11.17 -10.74
CA ARG A 29 -9.47 10.67 -10.55
C ARG A 29 -9.68 10.17 -9.13
N LYS A 30 -10.92 9.81 -8.83
CA LYS A 30 -11.28 9.10 -7.59
C LYS A 30 -10.51 7.78 -7.56
N CYS A 31 -9.78 7.54 -6.49
CA CYS A 31 -9.15 6.26 -6.22
C CYS A 31 -10.25 5.21 -6.03
N SER A 32 -10.24 4.15 -6.83
CA SER A 32 -11.21 3.06 -6.76
C SER A 32 -11.13 2.29 -5.44
N SER A 33 -9.97 2.34 -4.75
CA SER A 33 -9.75 1.65 -3.48
C SER A 33 -10.21 2.43 -2.24
N CYS A 34 -9.96 3.75 -2.17
CA CYS A 34 -10.22 4.54 -0.95
C CYS A 34 -11.10 5.77 -1.16
N GLY A 35 -11.52 6.02 -2.40
CA GLY A 35 -12.41 7.12 -2.75
C GLY A 35 -11.79 8.52 -2.74
N THR A 36 -10.51 8.68 -2.37
CA THR A 36 -9.84 9.99 -2.44
C THR A 36 -9.56 10.41 -3.87
N ARG A 37 -9.63 11.71 -4.19
CA ARG A 37 -9.35 12.23 -5.54
C ARG A 37 -7.85 12.41 -5.80
N THR A 38 -7.09 11.33 -5.64
CA THR A 38 -5.63 11.30 -5.81
C THR A 38 -5.16 10.14 -6.70
N GLY A 39 -6.09 9.53 -7.46
CA GLY A 39 -5.81 8.40 -8.34
C GLY A 39 -4.99 8.82 -9.56
N ARG A 40 -3.74 8.34 -9.63
CA ARG A 40 -2.79 8.63 -10.72
C ARG A 40 -2.27 7.38 -11.43
N PHE A 41 -2.45 6.20 -10.82
CA PHE A 41 -2.19 4.92 -11.46
C PHE A 41 -3.47 4.46 -12.13
N ARG A 42 -3.53 4.53 -13.46
CA ARG A 42 -4.77 4.32 -14.20
C ARG A 42 -4.72 3.09 -15.08
N CYS A 43 -5.89 2.51 -15.30
CA CYS A 43 -6.12 1.58 -16.39
C CYS A 43 -6.27 2.35 -17.72
N LYS A 44 -5.87 1.72 -18.84
CA LYS A 44 -6.18 2.23 -20.19
C LYS A 44 -7.60 1.90 -20.63
N ASP A 45 -8.08 0.75 -20.20
CA ASP A 45 -9.34 0.12 -20.66
C ASP A 45 -10.55 0.49 -19.78
N GLY A 46 -10.40 1.48 -18.88
CA GLY A 46 -11.50 1.96 -18.05
C GLY A 46 -11.11 3.10 -17.10
N ASP A 47 -12.03 3.44 -16.19
CA ASP A 47 -11.87 4.53 -15.22
C ASP A 47 -11.20 4.10 -13.92
N PHE A 48 -10.78 2.84 -13.81
CA PHE A 48 -10.11 2.32 -12.63
C PHE A 48 -8.81 3.07 -12.36
N ALA A 49 -8.67 3.55 -11.13
CA ALA A 49 -7.52 4.36 -10.73
C ALA A 49 -7.12 4.09 -9.27
N LEU A 50 -5.83 4.03 -8.98
CA LEU A 50 -5.30 3.95 -7.63
C LEU A 50 -4.47 5.17 -7.28
N CYS A 51 -4.56 5.59 -6.02
CA CYS A 51 -3.61 6.52 -5.44
C CYS A 51 -2.37 5.78 -4.94
N TYR A 52 -1.25 6.49 -4.78
CA TYR A 52 0.00 5.91 -4.26
C TYR A 52 -0.21 5.11 -2.98
N GLY A 53 -0.98 5.65 -2.02
CA GLY A 53 -1.24 4.98 -0.74
C GLY A 53 -1.93 3.62 -0.90
N CYS A 54 -2.83 3.48 -1.87
CA CYS A 54 -3.53 2.23 -2.15
C CYS A 54 -2.69 1.24 -2.94
N VAL A 55 -1.76 1.71 -3.77
CA VAL A 55 -0.82 0.83 -4.50
C VAL A 55 0.12 0.12 -3.54
N VAL A 56 0.58 0.82 -2.50
CA VAL A 56 1.55 0.27 -1.53
C VAL A 56 0.89 -0.46 -0.35
N LEU A 57 -0.38 -0.84 -0.46
CA LEU A 57 -1.03 -1.66 0.55
C LEU A 57 -0.47 -3.09 0.55
N PRO A 58 -0.02 -3.62 1.70
CA PRO A 58 0.33 -5.03 1.82
C PRO A 58 -0.86 -5.94 1.52
N ARG A 59 -0.64 -7.08 0.87
CA ARG A 59 -1.68 -8.12 0.73
C ARG A 59 -2.04 -8.74 2.07
N ILE A 60 -1.07 -8.88 2.96
CA ILE A 60 -1.24 -9.40 4.31
C ILE A 60 -0.67 -8.40 5.31
N THR A 61 -1.45 -8.12 6.35
CA THR A 61 -1.04 -7.28 7.49
C THR A 61 -1.44 -7.93 8.81
N TRP A 62 -0.99 -7.36 9.92
CA TRP A 62 -1.34 -7.77 11.27
C TRP A 62 -1.73 -6.55 12.09
N TYR A 63 -2.90 -6.60 12.71
CA TYR A 63 -3.24 -5.63 13.74
C TYR A 63 -2.51 -6.00 15.04
N LYS A 64 -2.03 -4.98 15.77
CA LYS A 64 -1.14 -5.16 16.94
C LYS A 64 -1.71 -6.06 18.05
N TYR A 65 -3.03 -6.26 18.10
CA TYR A 65 -3.71 -7.03 19.13
C TYR A 65 -4.22 -8.40 18.64
N ASP A 66 -4.09 -8.70 17.35
CA ASP A 66 -4.64 -9.93 16.78
C ASP A 66 -3.58 -11.00 16.57
N GLU A 67 -3.98 -12.24 16.85
CA GLU A 67 -3.18 -13.43 16.59
C GLU A 67 -3.25 -13.86 15.11
N HIS A 68 -4.30 -13.44 14.41
CA HIS A 68 -4.58 -13.86 13.04
C HIS A 68 -4.26 -12.76 12.01
N PRO A 69 -3.74 -13.13 10.82
CA PRO A 69 -3.45 -12.18 9.76
C PRO A 69 -4.72 -11.63 9.12
N LEU A 70 -4.60 -10.40 8.64
CA LEU A 70 -5.60 -9.67 7.90
C LEU A 70 -5.24 -9.67 6.41
N ALA A 71 -6.14 -10.13 5.55
CA ALA A 71 -5.96 -10.17 4.10
C ALA A 71 -6.63 -8.98 3.42
N LEU A 72 -5.92 -8.34 2.50
CA LEU A 72 -6.45 -7.26 1.68
C LEU A 72 -7.56 -7.83 0.78
N THR A 73 -8.73 -7.20 0.84
CA THR A 73 -9.94 -7.60 0.15
C THR A 73 -10.43 -6.41 -0.68
N TYR A 74 -10.90 -6.69 -1.90
CA TYR A 74 -11.09 -5.68 -2.95
C TYR A 74 -12.55 -5.26 -3.16
N HIS A 75 -13.49 -6.07 -2.70
CA HIS A 75 -14.93 -5.81 -2.69
C HIS A 75 -15.57 -6.55 -1.51
N ASP A 76 -16.66 -6.01 -1.00
CA ASP A 76 -17.49 -6.65 0.00
C ASP A 76 -18.83 -7.05 -0.62
N ASP A 77 -19.23 -8.31 -0.47
CA ASP A 77 -20.47 -8.82 -1.04
C ASP A 77 -21.69 -8.51 -0.16
N HIS A 78 -21.48 -7.95 1.03
CA HIS A 78 -22.54 -7.51 1.94
C HIS A 78 -23.10 -6.13 1.53
N VAL A 79 -24.36 -5.88 1.94
CA VAL A 79 -24.98 -4.55 1.77
C VAL A 79 -24.31 -3.50 2.66
N VAL A 80 -24.28 -2.24 2.23
CA VAL A 80 -23.60 -1.11 2.91
C VAL A 80 -23.92 -1.05 4.40
N ASP A 81 -25.20 -1.23 4.77
CA ASP A 81 -25.69 -1.12 6.15
C ASP A 81 -25.22 -2.25 7.08
N GLN A 82 -24.44 -3.22 6.56
CA GLN A 82 -23.86 -4.33 7.32
C GLN A 82 -22.32 -4.28 7.32
N CYS A 83 -21.71 -3.30 6.65
CA CYS A 83 -20.28 -3.19 6.51
C CYS A 83 -19.72 -2.18 7.51
N PHE A 84 -19.22 -2.65 8.66
CA PHE A 84 -18.56 -1.79 9.65
C PHE A 84 -17.08 -2.15 9.81
N CYS A 85 -16.30 -1.19 10.31
CA CYS A 85 -14.91 -1.39 10.68
C CYS A 85 -14.81 -1.73 12.17
N GLU A 86 -14.18 -2.86 12.50
CA GLU A 86 -14.04 -3.31 13.90
C GLU A 86 -13.17 -2.37 14.76
N ILE A 87 -12.30 -1.56 14.15
CA ILE A 87 -11.36 -0.69 14.89
C ILE A 87 -11.98 0.66 15.26
N CYS A 88 -12.68 1.29 14.32
CA CYS A 88 -13.24 2.63 14.53
C CYS A 88 -14.76 2.65 14.65
N GLU A 89 -15.42 1.50 14.48
CA GLU A 89 -16.88 1.34 14.53
C GLU A 89 -17.64 2.16 13.48
N GLU A 90 -16.94 2.73 12.50
CA GLU A 90 -17.54 3.51 11.41
C GLU A 90 -17.90 2.63 10.20
N PRO A 91 -18.91 3.03 9.40
CA PRO A 91 -19.27 2.34 8.17
C PRO A 91 -18.10 2.20 7.18
N ARG A 92 -18.08 1.09 6.46
CA ARG A 92 -17.22 0.84 5.29
C ARG A 92 -18.04 0.98 4.02
N ASP A 93 -17.43 1.53 2.98
CA ASP A 93 -17.96 1.44 1.62
C ASP A 93 -17.64 0.04 1.06
N PRO A 94 -18.64 -0.77 0.66
CA PRO A 94 -18.42 -2.10 0.10
C PRO A 94 -17.56 -2.13 -1.17
N ASN A 95 -17.48 -1.00 -1.89
CA ASN A 95 -16.67 -0.88 -3.11
C ASN A 95 -15.22 -0.44 -2.82
N HIS A 96 -14.93 -0.04 -1.59
CA HIS A 96 -13.58 0.31 -1.18
C HIS A 96 -12.83 -0.92 -0.70
N TRP A 97 -11.51 -0.90 -0.82
CA TRP A 97 -10.68 -1.98 -0.30
C TRP A 97 -10.65 -1.94 1.23
N PHE A 98 -10.54 -3.12 1.83
CA PHE A 98 -10.49 -3.30 3.28
C PHE A 98 -9.62 -4.50 3.63
N TYR A 99 -9.32 -4.66 4.90
CA TYR A 99 -8.70 -5.87 5.41
C TYR A 99 -9.74 -6.74 6.10
N HIS A 100 -9.67 -8.05 5.86
CA HIS A 100 -10.57 -9.03 6.47
C HIS A 100 -9.79 -10.16 7.12
N CYS A 101 -10.18 -10.53 8.33
CA CYS A 101 -9.65 -11.69 9.02
C CYS A 101 -10.66 -12.82 8.88
N LYS A 102 -10.34 -13.84 8.07
CA LYS A 102 -11.24 -14.98 7.85
C LYS A 102 -11.49 -15.81 9.12
N ILE A 103 -10.56 -15.78 10.07
CA ILE A 103 -10.64 -16.59 11.30
C ILE A 103 -11.49 -15.89 12.37
N CYS A 104 -11.28 -14.59 12.55
CA CYS A 104 -12.05 -13.79 13.51
C CYS A 104 -13.35 -13.23 12.92
N GLU A 105 -13.54 -13.35 11.61
CA GLU A 105 -14.71 -12.89 10.85
C GLU A 105 -15.01 -11.39 10.95
N TYR A 106 -14.01 -10.54 11.20
CA TYR A 106 -14.17 -9.09 11.21
C TYR A 106 -13.41 -8.42 10.06
N SER A 107 -13.85 -7.21 9.72
CA SER A 107 -13.25 -6.38 8.67
C SER A 107 -12.88 -5.00 9.20
N VAL A 108 -11.83 -4.40 8.64
CA VAL A 108 -11.33 -3.07 9.05
C VAL A 108 -10.93 -2.24 7.84
N HIS A 109 -11.06 -0.91 7.92
CA HIS A 109 -10.53 -0.03 6.86
C HIS A 109 -9.02 -0.23 6.71
N CYS A 110 -8.50 -0.12 5.48
CA CYS A 110 -7.07 -0.25 5.19
C CYS A 110 -6.20 0.65 6.08
N PHE A 111 -6.62 1.90 6.28
CA PHE A 111 -5.83 2.87 7.04
C PHE A 111 -6.03 2.76 8.57
N CYS A 112 -7.10 2.11 9.05
CA CYS A 112 -7.30 1.87 10.49
C CYS A 112 -6.29 0.87 11.05
N VAL A 113 -5.95 -0.17 10.29
CA VAL A 113 -4.93 -1.16 10.71
C VAL A 113 -3.50 -0.68 10.45
N LEU A 114 -3.27 0.12 9.38
CA LEU A 114 -1.93 0.57 9.02
C LEU A 114 -1.46 1.84 9.76
N GLY A 115 -2.39 2.66 10.28
CA GLY A 115 -2.11 3.93 10.98
C GLY A 115 -1.89 5.15 10.07
N GLU A 116 -1.73 6.36 10.66
CA GLU A 116 -1.54 7.65 9.95
C GLU A 116 -0.23 7.78 9.13
N SER A 117 0.66 6.82 9.26
CA SER A 117 1.61 6.46 8.22
C SER A 117 1.49 4.97 8.04
N PRO A 118 1.70 4.39 6.83
CA PRO A 118 1.92 2.97 6.71
C PRO A 118 3.09 2.66 7.63
N SER A 119 2.76 2.19 8.83
CA SER A 119 3.67 1.93 9.91
C SER A 119 4.22 0.58 9.56
N VAL A 120 5.01 0.52 8.49
CA VAL A 120 5.68 -0.72 8.16
C VAL A 120 6.53 -1.02 9.37
N LYS A 121 6.10 -2.00 10.16
CA LYS A 121 6.90 -2.54 11.25
C LYS A 121 8.21 -2.92 10.60
N LEU A 122 9.27 -2.23 10.96
CA LEU A 122 10.60 -2.50 10.44
C LEU A 122 10.94 -3.95 10.76
N GLY A 123 11.49 -4.67 9.78
CA GLY A 123 11.72 -6.12 9.85
C GLY A 123 10.50 -6.98 9.49
N LEU A 124 9.31 -6.40 9.28
CA LEU A 124 8.17 -7.16 8.77
C LEU A 124 8.36 -7.43 7.28
N THR A 125 8.12 -8.68 6.91
CA THR A 125 8.13 -9.14 5.52
C THR A 125 6.69 -9.26 5.05
N SER A 126 6.34 -8.50 4.01
CA SER A 126 4.98 -8.45 3.47
C SER A 126 4.99 -8.68 1.96
N THR A 127 3.90 -9.26 1.46
CA THR A 127 3.65 -9.41 0.02
C THR A 127 2.84 -8.22 -0.49
N TYR A 128 3.03 -7.87 -1.76
CA TYR A 128 2.43 -6.70 -2.39
C TYR A 128 1.86 -7.09 -3.76
N ASP A 129 0.90 -6.32 -4.26
CA ASP A 129 0.34 -6.57 -5.60
C ASP A 129 1.30 -6.20 -6.72
N PHE A 130 2.00 -5.08 -6.56
CA PHE A 130 2.93 -4.56 -7.58
C PHE A 130 4.26 -5.32 -7.64
N HIS A 131 4.51 -6.27 -6.72
CA HIS A 131 5.77 -6.99 -6.63
C HIS A 131 5.58 -8.47 -6.28
N PRO A 132 6.13 -9.42 -7.06
CA PRO A 132 5.82 -10.84 -6.92
C PRO A 132 6.40 -11.50 -5.67
N HIS A 133 7.48 -10.96 -5.11
CA HIS A 133 8.17 -11.54 -3.95
C HIS A 133 7.87 -10.75 -2.68
N PRO A 134 7.92 -11.39 -1.49
CA PRO A 134 7.85 -10.67 -0.23
C PRO A 134 8.97 -9.62 -0.11
N LEU A 135 8.61 -8.43 0.35
CA LEU A 135 9.50 -7.32 0.65
C LEU A 135 9.62 -7.16 2.17
N THR A 136 10.86 -7.11 2.67
CA THR A 136 11.16 -6.76 4.06
C THR A 136 11.59 -5.30 4.11
N PHE A 137 10.91 -4.49 4.91
CA PHE A 137 11.31 -3.10 5.09
C PHE A 137 12.23 -2.97 6.29
N VAL A 138 13.45 -2.49 6.09
CA VAL A 138 14.45 -2.31 7.15
C VAL A 138 14.84 -0.84 7.26
N ASN A 139 15.15 -0.40 8.48
CA ASN A 139 15.79 0.88 8.72
C ASN A 139 17.24 0.59 9.10
N GLU A 140 18.19 1.28 8.49
CA GLU A 140 19.54 1.36 9.01
C GLU A 140 19.56 2.58 9.93
N ASP A 141 20.12 2.47 11.13
CA ASP A 141 20.04 3.38 12.30
C ASP A 141 20.26 4.90 12.04
N PHE A 142 19.39 5.51 11.25
CA PHE A 142 19.35 6.93 10.96
C PHE A 142 17.95 7.41 11.31
N ASP A 143 17.85 8.22 12.37
CA ASP A 143 16.57 8.68 12.91
C ASP A 143 15.69 9.31 11.82
N TYR A 144 16.27 10.09 10.91
CA TYR A 144 15.59 10.73 9.79
C TYR A 144 16.58 11.11 8.66
N PHE A 145 16.14 11.06 7.40
CA PHE A 145 16.84 11.72 6.29
C PHE A 145 15.91 12.69 5.57
N GLU A 146 16.46 13.78 5.02
CA GLU A 146 15.71 14.64 4.11
C GLU A 146 15.60 13.91 2.76
N CYS A 147 14.39 13.56 2.36
CA CYS A 147 14.19 12.82 1.13
C CYS A 147 14.37 13.74 -0.07
N ASN A 148 15.40 13.50 -0.89
CA ASN A 148 15.69 14.29 -2.10
C ASN A 148 14.50 14.41 -3.07
N GLU A 149 13.60 13.42 -3.10
CA GLU A 149 12.44 13.40 -4.02
C GLU A 149 11.25 14.23 -3.52
N CYS A 150 11.03 14.32 -2.21
CA CYS A 150 9.87 15.05 -1.66
C CYS A 150 10.25 16.21 -0.72
N SER A 151 11.54 16.44 -0.50
CA SER A 151 12.11 17.48 0.37
C SER A 151 11.53 17.49 1.78
N LYS A 152 11.11 16.32 2.28
CA LYS A 152 10.54 16.12 3.62
C LYS A 152 11.41 15.18 4.43
N ARG A 153 11.42 15.37 5.76
CA ARG A 153 11.98 14.39 6.71
C ARG A 153 11.24 13.07 6.59
N CYS A 154 11.97 12.06 6.16
CA CYS A 154 11.48 10.71 5.98
C CYS A 154 12.29 9.75 6.84
N LYS A 155 11.67 8.68 7.31
CA LYS A 155 12.41 7.54 7.88
C LYS A 155 13.10 6.83 6.72
N ILE A 156 14.37 6.46 6.87
CA ILE A 156 15.03 5.59 5.89
C ILE A 156 14.33 4.24 5.96
N VAL A 157 13.77 3.79 4.85
CA VAL A 157 13.19 2.45 4.78
C VAL A 157 13.65 1.82 3.49
N PHE A 158 14.51 0.81 3.59
CA PHE A 158 14.93 -0.02 2.47
C PHE A 158 13.98 -1.20 2.35
N ALA A 159 13.52 -1.51 1.14
CA ALA A 159 12.82 -2.75 0.87
C ALA A 159 13.82 -3.78 0.35
N LYS A 160 13.93 -4.92 1.02
CA LYS A 160 14.70 -6.08 0.59
C LYS A 160 13.76 -7.12 0.00
N CYS A 161 14.01 -7.52 -1.24
CA CYS A 161 13.35 -8.68 -1.84
C CYS A 161 13.96 -9.97 -1.29
N SER A 162 13.11 -10.92 -0.93
CA SER A 162 13.52 -12.23 -0.41
C SER A 162 14.30 -13.09 -1.42
N GLU A 163 14.05 -12.91 -2.71
CA GLU A 163 14.67 -13.67 -3.81
C GLU A 163 15.84 -12.93 -4.50
N SER A 164 16.11 -11.67 -4.14
CA SER A 164 17.29 -10.94 -4.64
C SER A 164 18.16 -10.45 -3.49
N TYR A 165 19.39 -10.99 -3.39
CA TYR A 165 20.41 -10.52 -2.44
C TYR A 165 20.93 -9.11 -2.75
N SER A 166 20.56 -8.54 -3.90
CA SER A 166 20.80 -7.14 -4.18
C SER A 166 19.80 -6.29 -3.41
N TRP A 167 20.31 -5.32 -2.66
CA TRP A 167 19.54 -4.14 -2.31
C TRP A 167 19.08 -3.52 -3.62
N GLN A 168 17.80 -3.64 -3.95
CA GLN A 168 17.25 -2.87 -5.05
C GLN A 168 17.21 -1.43 -4.55
N ARG A 169 18.28 -0.69 -4.89
CA ARG A 169 18.37 0.76 -4.74
C ARG A 169 17.34 1.35 -5.70
N PHE A 170 16.09 1.40 -5.27
CA PHE A 170 15.08 2.21 -5.92
C PHE A 170 15.40 3.66 -5.54
N GLY A 171 15.90 4.42 -6.51
CA GLY A 171 16.48 5.74 -6.31
C GLY A 171 17.90 5.87 -6.89
N LYS A 172 18.03 6.76 -7.87
CA LYS A 172 19.30 7.16 -8.46
C LYS A 172 20.19 7.75 -7.37
N ALA A 173 21.40 7.21 -7.21
CA ALA A 173 22.46 7.98 -6.57
C ALA A 173 22.72 9.20 -7.46
N VAL A 174 22.41 10.40 -6.98
CA VAL A 174 23.10 11.59 -7.48
C VAL A 174 24.51 11.43 -6.93
N LEU A 175 25.42 10.94 -7.77
CA LEU A 175 26.84 11.10 -7.54
C LEU A 175 27.10 12.59 -7.80
N ASP A 176 27.38 13.33 -6.73
CA ASP A 176 27.84 14.69 -6.83
C ASP A 176 29.17 14.69 -7.61
N SER A 177 29.16 15.43 -8.72
CA SER A 177 30.35 15.86 -9.48
C SER A 177 30.73 17.27 -9.07
#